data_AF-A0A9D2LWI5-F1
#
_entry.id   AF-A0A9D2LWI5-F1
#
_cell.length_a   1.000
_cell.length_b   1.000
_cell.length_c   1.000
_cell.angle_alpha   90.00
_cell.angle_beta   90.00
_cell.angle_gamma   90.00
#
_symmetry.space_group_name_H-M   'P 1'
#
loop_
_entity.id
_entity.type
_entity.pdbx_description
1 polymer ?
#
loop_
_entity_poly.entity_id
_entity_poly.type
_entity_poly.pdbx_seq_one_letter_code
_entity_poly.pdbx_strand_id
1 'polypeptide(L)' 'MIPCQATCGSYCEGCHKNCAKWKVLQAKNRRERQKKKDYLHYYNQLNSAVLRQYLSMQPHSYYR' A
#
# COMPACT_ATOMS: atom_id res chain seq x y z
N MET A 1 -15.70 0.01 8.79
CA MET A 1 -16.36 -1.10 8.07
C MET A 1 -15.65 -2.40 8.40
N ILE A 2 -16.31 -3.36 9.07
CA ILE A 2 -15.76 -4.69 9.36
C ILE A 2 -16.26 -5.66 8.29
N PRO A 3 -15.45 -6.06 7.30
CA PRO A 3 -15.95 -6.84 6.17
C PRO A 3 -16.44 -8.24 6.57
N CYS A 4 -16.01 -8.72 7.74
CA CYS A 4 -16.51 -9.96 8.34
C CYS A 4 -18.04 -9.94 8.57
N GLN A 5 -18.63 -8.78 8.88
CA GLN A 5 -20.08 -8.64 9.07
C GLN A 5 -20.87 -8.90 7.78
N ALA A 6 -20.32 -8.52 6.62
CA ALA A 6 -21.00 -8.67 5.33
C ALA A 6 -20.71 -10.02 4.63
N THR A 7 -19.66 -10.74 5.05
CA THR A 7 -19.12 -11.87 4.26
C THR A 7 -19.02 -13.20 5.03
N CYS A 8 -19.34 -13.20 6.32
CA CYS A 8 -19.35 -14.39 7.16
C CYS A 8 -20.80 -14.86 7.39
N GLY A 9 -21.14 -16.07 6.93
CA GLY A 9 -22.47 -16.65 7.13
C GLY A 9 -22.78 -17.06 8.58
N SER A 10 -21.75 -17.12 9.43
CA SER A 10 -21.86 -17.43 10.87
C SER A 10 -21.43 -16.24 11.72
N TYR A 11 -21.70 -15.03 11.24
CA TYR A 11 -21.30 -13.81 11.93
C TYR A 11 -22.01 -13.70 13.29
N CYS A 12 -21.23 -13.44 14.34
CA CYS A 12 -21.69 -12.99 15.65
C CYS A 12 -20.92 -11.72 16.04
N GLU A 13 -21.42 -10.99 17.04
CA GLU A 13 -20.71 -9.81 17.55
C GLU A 13 -19.28 -10.19 18.00
N GLY A 14 -18.28 -9.46 17.51
CA GLY A 14 -16.88 -9.79 17.77
C GLY A 14 -16.26 -10.90 16.91
N CYS A 15 -17.01 -11.52 15.99
CA CYS A 15 -16.54 -12.59 15.11
C CYS A 15 -15.23 -12.25 14.37
N HIS A 16 -15.05 -11.00 13.94
CA HIS A 16 -13.84 -10.53 13.24
C HIS A 16 -12.52 -10.71 14.02
N LYS A 17 -12.57 -10.88 15.35
CA LYS A 17 -11.37 -11.12 16.17
C LYS A 17 -10.85 -12.55 16.01
N ASN A 18 -11.76 -13.52 15.90
CA ASN A 18 -11.45 -14.95 15.88
C ASN A 18 -11.83 -15.66 14.56
N CYS A 19 -12.44 -14.96 13.60
CA CYS A 19 -12.89 -15.55 12.34
C CYS A 19 -11.72 -16.05 11.48
N ALA A 20 -11.66 -17.36 11.25
CA ALA A 20 -10.64 -17.98 10.40
C ALA A 20 -10.67 -17.46 8.96
N LYS A 21 -11.87 -17.36 8.35
CA LYS A 21 -12.05 -16.80 7.00
C LYS A 21 -11.52 -15.37 6.90
N TRP A 22 -11.74 -14.56 7.93
CA TRP A 22 -11.25 -13.18 7.97
C TRP A 22 -9.72 -13.12 8.10
N LYS A 23 -9.10 -13.96 8.94
CA LYS A 23 -7.63 -14.04 9.04
C LYS A 23 -6.99 -14.39 7.70
N VAL A 24 -7.55 -15.35 6.96
CA VAL A 24 -7.06 -15.74 5.63
C VAL A 24 -7.18 -14.57 4.64
N LEU A 25 -8.33 -13.89 4.60
CA LEU A 25 -8.54 -12.74 3.73
C LEU A 25 -7.61 -11.57 4.09
N GLN A 26 -7.41 -11.31 5.38
CA GLN A 26 -6.49 -10.28 5.86
C GLN A 26 -5.05 -10.59 5.46
N ALA A 27 -4.62 -11.85 5.53
CA ALA A 27 -3.30 -12.28 5.08
C ALA A 27 -3.13 -12.09 3.57
N LYS A 28 -4.13 -12.48 2.76
CA LYS A 28 -4.14 -12.23 1.31
C LYS A 28 -4.03 -10.72 1.00
N ASN A 29 -4.87 -9.91 1.64
CA ASN A 29 -4.87 -8.46 1.45
C ASN A 29 -3.56 -7.80 1.92
N ARG A 30 -2.92 -8.33 2.97
CA ARG A 30 -1.59 -7.88 3.41
C ARG A 30 -0.55 -8.17 2.34
N ARG A 31 -0.53 -9.38 1.77
CA ARG A 31 0.39 -9.76 0.69
C ARG A 31 0.22 -8.87 -0.53
N GLU A 32 -1.01 -8.63 -0.98
CA GLU A 32 -1.27 -7.77 -2.14
C GLU A 32 -0.89 -6.30 -1.88
N ARG A 33 -1.15 -5.79 -0.68
CA ARG A 33 -0.70 -4.44 -0.29
C ARG A 33 0.83 -4.34 -0.25
N GLN A 34 1.50 -5.38 0.24
CA GLN A 34 2.96 -5.38 0.30
C GLN A 34 3.57 -5.32 -1.11
N LYS A 35 3.09 -6.14 -2.06
CA LYS A 35 3.51 -6.08 -3.47
C LYS A 35 3.37 -4.69 -4.07
N LYS A 36 2.21 -4.04 -3.86
CA LYS A 36 1.97 -2.66 -4.34
C LYS A 36 2.93 -1.66 -3.71
N LYS A 37 3.18 -1.80 -2.40
CA LYS A 37 4.11 -0.94 -1.67
C LYS A 37 5.53 -1.09 -2.20
N ASP A 38 5.98 -2.33 -2.44
CA ASP A 38 7.32 -2.62 -2.96
C ASP A 38 7.51 -2.03 -4.36
N TYR A 39 6.51 -2.21 -5.23
CA TYR A 39 6.48 -1.58 -6.56
C TYR A 39 6.62 -0.05 -6.47
N LEU A 40 5.74 0.59 -5.70
CA LEU A 40 5.76 2.06 -5.57
C LEU A 40 7.07 2.55 -4.96
N HIS A 41 7.61 1.84 -3.97
CA HIS A 41 8.87 2.18 -3.34
C HIS A 41 10.04 2.16 -4.34
N TYR A 42 10.15 1.10 -5.14
CA TYR A 42 11.19 0.99 -6.17
C TYR A 42 11.14 2.15 -7.17
N TYR A 43 9.97 2.40 -7.77
CA TYR A 43 9.84 3.47 -8.76
C TYR A 43 9.96 4.87 -8.16
N ASN A 44 9.50 5.08 -6.93
CA ASN A 44 9.70 6.36 -6.25
C ASN A 44 11.20 6.64 -6.04
N GLN A 45 12.00 5.63 -5.69
CA GLN A 45 13.44 5.81 -5.56
C GLN A 45 14.10 6.16 -6.89
N LEU A 46 13.80 5.41 -7.96
CA LEU A 46 14.32 5.68 -9.30
C LEU A 46 13.94 7.08 -9.78
N ASN A 47 12.65 7.40 -9.76
CA ASN A 47 12.15 8.69 -10.22
C ASN A 47 12.74 9.84 -9.41
N SER A 48 12.89 9.67 -8.10
CA SER A 48 13.51 10.69 -7.24
C SER A 48 14.99 10.88 -7.57
N ALA A 49 15.72 9.81 -7.90
CA ALA A 49 17.12 9.92 -8.32
C ALA A 49 17.26 10.67 -9.65
N VAL A 50 16.44 10.30 -10.63
CA VAL A 50 16.40 10.95 -11.95
C VAL A 50 16.00 12.42 -11.84
N LEU A 51 14.98 12.72 -11.04
CA LEU A 51 14.53 14.10 -10.81
C LEU A 51 15.66 14.95 -10.21
N ARG A 52 16.38 14.44 -9.21
CA ARG A 52 17.53 15.14 -8.62
C ARG A 52 18.63 15.40 -9.65
N GLN A 53 18.91 14.45 -10.53
CA GLN A 53 19.89 14.64 -11.62
C GLN A 53 19.45 15.78 -12.54
N TYR A 54 18.21 15.75 -13.04
CA TYR A 54 17.69 16.82 -13.89
C TYR A 54 17.72 18.19 -13.21
N LEU A 55 17.28 18.27 -11.96
CA LEU A 55 17.31 19.53 -11.20
C LEU A 55 18.75 20.04 -11.00
N SER A 56 19.72 19.15 -10.80
CA SER A 56 21.13 19.55 -10.67
C SER A 56 21.73 20.08 -11.98
N MET A 57 21.21 19.65 -13.12
CA MET A 57 21.64 20.10 -14.45
C MET A 57 20.95 21.38 -14.90
N GLN A 58 19.86 21.77 -14.24
CA GLN A 58 19.16 23.01 -14.56
C GLN A 58 20.00 24.22 -14.14
N PRO A 59 20.25 25.18 -15.05
CA PRO A 59 20.94 26.42 -14.70
C PRO A 59 20.18 27.14 -13.58
N HIS A 60 20.88 27.53 -12.52
CA HIS A 60 20.33 28.27 -11.37
C HIS A 60 19.69 29.62 -11.73
N SER A 61 19.73 30.05 -13.00
CA SER A 61 19.39 31.39 -13.47
C SER A 61 17.91 31.65 -13.71
N TYR A 62 17.01 30.67 -13.57
CA TYR A 62 15.56 30.87 -13.81
C TYR A 62 14.76 31.28 -12.56
N TYR A 63 15.43 31.48 -11.42
CA TYR A 63 14.82 31.95 -10.18
C TYR A 63 15.55 33.20 -9.66
N ARG A 64 15.42 34.31 -10.38
CA ARG A 64 15.64 35.65 -9.80
C ARG A 64 14.46 36.54 -10.13
#